data_AF-A0AA39UF72-F1
#
_entry.id   AF-A0AA39UF72-F1
#
_cell.length_a   1.000
_cell.length_b   1.000
_cell.length_c   1.000
_cell.angle_alpha   90.00
_cell.angle_beta   90.00
_cell.angle_gamma   90.00
#
_symmetry.space_group_name_H-M   'P 1'
#
loop_
_entity.id
_entity.type
_entity.pdbx_description
1 polymer ?
#
loop_
_entity_poly.entity_id
_entity_poly.type
_entity_poly.pdbx_seq_one_letter_code
_entity_poly.pdbx_strand_id
1 'polypeptide(L)'
;MMQSRLKVLASSHFSRRVQWQLFHSPERPVGARYYAINPFNWVPEKVKEKFGMKMRETESEEEVAAAKKEAEERGESSIFETVTVTEPEPPLPSPDATKPLDTSPTEESAVQIERRGDSHKYSTAVFKISHRKLNMIGRQISGKPIDHAILQMQFSEKRASTRIMNMLATARDHASPRLVVAESWVSKGQHNRKRLEPKGRGHVGLSVVLKEGRTLEEQKAKEKAFKLKRIVSAAVTREDKPIRNPGAMWAW
;
A
#
# COMPACT_ATOMS: atom_id res chain seq x y z
N MET A 1 -51.42 1.73 -78.41
CA MET A 1 -50.31 1.11 -79.17
C MET A 1 -49.18 0.79 -78.19
N MET A 2 -48.53 -0.37 -78.39
CA MET A 2 -47.30 -0.85 -77.73
C MET A 2 -47.47 -1.42 -76.30
N GLN A 3 -47.68 -2.73 -76.18
CA GLN A 3 -46.67 -3.82 -76.06
C GLN A 3 -46.21 -3.96 -74.59
N SER A 4 -46.72 -4.86 -73.74
CA SER A 4 -46.83 -6.34 -73.78
C SER A 4 -45.49 -7.08 -73.68
N ARG A 5 -45.50 -8.15 -72.85
CA ARG A 5 -44.53 -9.26 -72.68
C ARG A 5 -43.45 -9.04 -71.60
N LEU A 6 -43.14 -9.96 -70.68
CA LEU A 6 -43.44 -11.38 -70.40
C LEU A 6 -43.30 -11.57 -68.86
N LYS A 7 -44.17 -12.29 -68.12
CA LYS A 7 -44.21 -13.77 -67.92
C LYS A 7 -42.88 -14.30 -67.30
N VAL A 8 -42.81 -15.15 -66.26
CA VAL A 8 -43.81 -16.00 -65.59
C VAL A 8 -43.14 -16.85 -64.47
N LEU A 9 -43.94 -17.28 -63.48
CA LEU A 9 -43.92 -18.52 -62.63
C LEU A 9 -42.78 -18.73 -61.60
N ALA A 10 -43.09 -18.86 -60.30
CA ALA A 10 -43.63 -20.05 -59.56
C ALA A 10 -42.54 -21.13 -59.35
N SER A 11 -42.45 -21.93 -58.29
CA SER A 11 -43.31 -22.36 -57.19
C SER A 11 -42.36 -22.94 -56.11
N SER A 12 -42.57 -22.78 -54.81
CA SER A 12 -43.32 -23.69 -53.93
C SER A 12 -42.61 -25.01 -53.50
N HIS A 13 -42.68 -25.27 -52.19
CA HIS A 13 -42.77 -26.57 -51.49
C HIS A 13 -41.51 -27.41 -51.12
N PHE A 14 -41.36 -27.55 -49.79
CA PHE A 14 -41.42 -28.82 -49.04
C PHE A 14 -40.14 -29.62 -48.70
N SER A 15 -39.75 -29.51 -47.43
CA SER A 15 -39.34 -30.56 -46.46
C SER A 15 -38.92 -31.95 -46.98
N ARG A 16 -37.75 -32.43 -46.52
CA ARG A 16 -37.62 -33.66 -45.70
C ARG A 16 -36.19 -33.90 -45.16
N ARG A 17 -36.20 -34.22 -43.86
CA ARG A 17 -35.23 -34.87 -42.96
C ARG A 17 -34.34 -35.95 -43.60
N VAL A 18 -33.03 -35.90 -43.34
CA VAL A 18 -32.18 -37.10 -43.19
C VAL A 18 -31.29 -36.94 -41.96
N GLN A 19 -31.27 -38.00 -41.17
CA GLN A 19 -30.71 -38.19 -39.84
C GLN A 19 -29.56 -39.17 -39.97
N TRP A 20 -28.39 -38.93 -39.35
CA TRP A 20 -27.31 -39.86 -38.97
C TRP A 20 -26.22 -39.00 -38.27
N GLN A 21 -25.56 -39.32 -37.16
CA GLN A 21 -25.42 -40.53 -36.35
C GLN A 21 -24.72 -40.12 -35.02
N LEU A 22 -24.97 -40.87 -33.94
CA LEU A 22 -24.44 -40.67 -32.59
C LEU A 22 -22.93 -40.94 -32.45
N PHE A 23 -22.26 -40.22 -31.54
CA PHE A 23 -21.13 -40.76 -30.74
C PHE A 23 -21.22 -40.22 -29.29
N HIS A 24 -20.90 -41.08 -28.32
CA HIS A 24 -21.25 -41.04 -26.89
C HIS A 24 -20.44 -40.06 -25.99
N SER A 25 -21.15 -39.41 -25.04
CA SER A 25 -20.96 -39.08 -23.59
C SER A 25 -19.56 -39.02 -22.90
N PRO A 26 -19.35 -38.33 -21.72
CA PRO A 26 -20.28 -38.20 -20.57
C PRO A 26 -20.28 -36.88 -19.70
N GLU A 27 -21.18 -36.89 -18.71
CA GLU A 27 -21.76 -35.84 -17.81
C GLU A 27 -20.90 -35.30 -16.64
N ARG A 28 -21.34 -34.19 -16.00
CA ARG A 28 -21.41 -34.00 -14.50
C ARG A 28 -22.50 -32.98 -14.06
N PRO A 29 -23.15 -33.13 -12.88
CA PRO A 29 -24.31 -32.31 -12.47
C PRO A 29 -24.16 -31.51 -11.14
N VAL A 30 -25.26 -30.83 -10.76
CA VAL A 30 -25.73 -30.37 -9.41
C VAL A 30 -25.23 -28.98 -8.94
N GLY A 31 -26.06 -27.93 -8.77
CA GLY A 31 -27.07 -27.67 -7.71
C GLY A 31 -26.38 -26.99 -6.49
N ALA A 32 -26.87 -25.99 -5.74
CA ALA A 32 -28.15 -25.30 -5.61
C ALA A 32 -27.93 -23.94 -4.85
N ARG A 33 -29.03 -23.21 -4.67
CA ARG A 33 -29.21 -21.84 -4.15
C ARG A 33 -28.88 -21.67 -2.65
N TYR A 34 -28.47 -20.45 -2.24
CA TYR A 34 -28.35 -20.04 -0.83
C TYR A 34 -29.41 -18.99 -0.44
N TYR A 35 -30.17 -19.27 0.63
CA TYR A 35 -30.85 -18.30 1.49
C TYR A 35 -29.86 -17.82 2.58
N ALA A 36 -29.92 -16.55 2.99
CA ALA A 36 -29.04 -15.98 4.02
C ALA A 36 -29.53 -16.26 5.45
N ILE A 37 -28.57 -16.50 6.34
CA ILE A 37 -28.68 -17.04 7.71
C ILE A 37 -28.37 -15.94 8.73
N ASN A 38 -29.13 -15.89 9.83
CA ASN A 38 -28.81 -15.08 11.01
C ASN A 38 -27.61 -15.72 11.76
N PRO A 39 -26.50 -15.00 12.01
CA PRO A 39 -25.17 -15.61 12.22
C PRO A 39 -24.94 -16.34 13.55
N PHE A 40 -25.88 -16.30 14.50
CA PHE A 40 -25.68 -16.84 15.85
C PHE A 40 -26.77 -17.80 16.34
N ASN A 41 -27.69 -18.23 15.47
CA ASN A 41 -28.71 -19.21 15.85
C ASN A 41 -28.17 -20.64 16.01
N TRP A 42 -26.95 -20.92 15.54
CA TRP A 42 -26.34 -22.24 15.61
C TRP A 42 -25.54 -22.50 16.89
N VAL A 43 -25.34 -21.48 17.74
CA VAL A 43 -24.53 -21.63 18.95
C VAL A 43 -25.42 -22.12 20.10
N PRO A 44 -25.16 -23.33 20.63
CA PRO A 44 -25.96 -23.89 21.73
C PRO A 44 -25.80 -23.02 22.98
N GLU A 45 -26.90 -22.78 23.71
CA GLU A 45 -26.93 -21.88 24.87
C GLU A 45 -25.89 -22.24 25.94
N LYS A 46 -25.61 -23.54 26.10
CA LYS A 46 -24.58 -24.04 27.02
C LYS A 46 -23.16 -23.56 26.70
N VAL A 47 -22.86 -23.22 25.44
CA VAL A 47 -21.57 -22.64 25.04
C VAL A 47 -21.55 -21.14 25.29
N LYS A 48 -22.68 -20.44 25.15
CA LYS A 48 -22.80 -19.03 25.56
C LYS A 48 -22.63 -18.86 27.06
N GLU A 49 -23.15 -19.77 27.87
CA GLU A 49 -22.97 -19.73 29.33
C GLU A 49 -21.53 -20.04 29.75
N LYS A 50 -20.86 -20.95 29.04
CA LYS A 50 -19.47 -21.35 29.35
C LYS A 50 -18.42 -20.32 28.92
N PHE A 51 -18.72 -19.52 27.89
CA PHE A 51 -17.87 -18.44 27.38
C PHE A 51 -18.38 -17.04 27.73
N GLY A 52 -19.50 -16.94 28.45
CA GLY A 52 -19.95 -15.69 29.06
C GLY A 52 -19.00 -15.31 30.19
N MET A 53 -18.56 -14.06 30.21
CA MET A 53 -17.64 -13.55 31.23
C MET A 53 -18.29 -13.65 32.61
N LYS A 54 -17.93 -14.66 33.41
CA LYS A 54 -18.03 -14.56 34.88
C LYS A 54 -16.92 -13.62 35.35
N MET A 55 -17.27 -12.59 36.14
CA MET A 55 -16.25 -11.80 36.84
C MET A 55 -15.39 -12.76 37.67
N ARG A 56 -14.06 -12.73 37.48
CA ARG A 56 -13.12 -13.41 38.37
C ARG A 56 -13.20 -12.74 39.73
N GLU A 57 -13.66 -13.47 40.74
CA GLU A 57 -13.34 -13.16 42.13
C GLU A 57 -11.85 -13.45 42.31
N THR A 58 -11.12 -12.53 42.95
CA THR A 58 -9.70 -12.68 43.23
C THR A 58 -9.50 -13.83 44.22
N GLU A 59 -8.84 -14.90 43.79
CA GLU A 59 -8.48 -16.04 44.65
C GLU A 59 -7.63 -15.56 45.84
N SER A 60 -7.85 -16.18 47.00
CA SER A 60 -7.20 -15.78 48.25
C SER A 60 -5.71 -16.16 48.25
N GLU A 61 -4.87 -15.36 48.91
CA GLU A 61 -3.41 -15.50 48.86
C GLU A 61 -2.92 -16.89 49.36
N GLU A 62 -3.69 -17.54 50.22
CA GLU A 62 -3.41 -18.88 50.76
C GLU A 62 -3.56 -19.99 49.71
N GLU A 63 -4.53 -19.85 48.79
CA GLU A 63 -4.78 -20.81 47.71
C GLU A 63 -3.71 -20.70 46.61
N VAL A 64 -3.25 -19.48 46.33
CA VAL A 64 -2.15 -19.22 45.41
C VAL A 64 -0.83 -19.78 45.96
N ALA A 65 -0.60 -19.67 47.27
CA ALA A 65 0.58 -20.24 47.92
C ALA A 65 0.54 -21.79 47.96
N ALA A 66 -0.63 -22.39 48.17
CA ALA A 66 -0.80 -23.84 48.11
C ALA A 66 -0.56 -24.38 46.69
N ALA A 67 -1.09 -23.70 45.66
CA ALA A 67 -0.87 -24.06 44.26
C ALA A 67 0.62 -23.96 43.85
N LYS A 68 1.34 -22.97 44.39
CA LYS A 68 2.80 -22.85 44.19
C LYS A 68 3.58 -24.00 44.83
N LYS A 69 3.24 -24.39 46.07
CA LYS A 69 3.86 -25.54 46.74
C LYS A 69 3.59 -26.85 46.00
N GLU A 70 2.37 -27.03 45.49
CA GLU A 70 2.03 -28.22 44.72
C GLU A 70 2.81 -28.28 43.38
N ALA A 71 3.06 -27.12 42.75
CA ALA A 71 3.89 -27.03 41.55
C ALA A 71 5.38 -27.32 41.85
N GLU A 72 5.89 -26.93 43.03
CA GLU A 72 7.23 -27.28 43.51
C GLU A 72 7.35 -28.79 43.78
N GLU A 73 6.37 -29.40 44.43
CA GLU A 73 6.32 -30.86 44.66
C GLU A 73 6.22 -31.65 43.35
N ARG A 74 5.52 -31.10 42.35
CA ARG A 74 5.46 -31.63 40.98
C ARG A 74 6.73 -31.36 40.16
N GLY A 75 7.68 -30.60 40.68
CA GLY A 75 8.94 -30.27 40.00
C GLY A 75 8.78 -29.32 38.80
N GLU A 76 7.64 -28.63 38.70
CA GLU A 76 7.33 -27.64 37.66
C GLU A 76 7.64 -26.21 38.16
N SER A 77 8.62 -26.06 39.06
CA SER A 77 9.00 -24.75 39.58
C SER A 77 9.62 -23.89 38.47
N SER A 78 9.15 -22.64 38.38
CA SER A 78 9.59 -21.72 37.33
C SER A 78 11.04 -21.28 37.58
N ILE A 79 11.86 -21.42 36.55
CA ILE A 79 13.28 -21.03 36.48
C ILE A 79 13.53 -19.57 36.91
N PHE A 80 12.50 -18.73 36.96
CA PHE A 80 12.57 -17.33 37.37
C PHE A 80 12.63 -17.12 38.90
N GLU A 81 12.19 -18.08 39.73
CA GLU A 81 12.29 -17.97 41.20
C GLU A 81 13.65 -18.46 41.74
N THR A 82 14.41 -19.26 40.98
CA THR A 82 15.71 -19.81 41.43
C THR A 82 16.90 -18.87 41.24
N VAL A 83 16.70 -17.68 40.63
CA VAL A 83 17.79 -16.74 40.32
C VAL A 83 17.92 -15.61 41.35
N THR A 84 17.11 -15.59 42.41
CA THR A 84 17.22 -14.60 43.49
C THR A 84 17.83 -15.16 44.77
N VAL A 85 19.12 -15.48 44.74
CA VAL A 85 19.96 -15.38 45.94
C VAL A 85 21.33 -14.84 45.54
N THR A 86 21.50 -13.54 45.70
CA THR A 86 22.77 -13.01 46.19
C THR A 86 22.36 -12.04 47.28
N GLU A 87 22.24 -12.56 48.50
CA GLU A 87 22.21 -11.71 49.69
C GLU A 87 23.52 -10.92 49.73
N PRO A 88 23.50 -9.59 49.73
CA PRO A 88 24.64 -8.83 50.22
C PRO A 88 24.67 -8.96 51.75
N GLU A 89 25.75 -9.51 52.29
CA GLU A 89 26.08 -9.39 53.71
C GLU A 89 26.00 -7.92 54.16
N PRO A 90 25.51 -7.62 55.37
CA PRO A 90 25.48 -6.25 55.88
C PRO A 90 26.91 -5.75 56.15
N PRO A 91 27.37 -4.63 55.54
CA PRO A 91 28.61 -4.01 55.98
C PRO A 91 28.41 -3.38 57.35
N LEU A 92 29.17 -3.87 58.33
CA LEU A 92 29.32 -3.27 59.65
C LEU A 92 29.72 -1.78 59.52
N PRO A 93 29.24 -0.91 60.42
CA PRO A 93 29.56 0.51 60.39
C PRO A 93 31.02 0.75 60.79
N SER A 94 31.83 1.26 59.85
CA SER A 94 33.10 1.93 60.17
C SER A 94 32.81 3.37 60.61
N PRO A 95 33.25 3.79 61.81
CA PRO A 95 33.18 5.18 62.22
C PRO A 95 34.34 5.98 61.58
N ASP A 96 34.05 7.24 61.27
CA ASP A 96 34.99 8.32 60.99
C ASP A 96 35.87 8.25 59.72
N ALA A 97 35.65 9.22 58.81
CA ALA A 97 36.64 10.27 58.47
C ALA A 97 36.46 10.81 57.03
N THR A 98 35.86 12.00 56.95
CA THR A 98 36.39 13.17 56.22
C THR A 98 37.36 12.93 55.05
N LYS A 99 36.94 13.26 53.81
CA LYS A 99 37.50 14.35 52.96
C LYS A 99 36.90 14.41 51.53
N PRO A 100 36.91 15.58 50.87
CA PRO A 100 36.04 15.91 49.73
C PRO A 100 36.72 15.83 48.34
N LEU A 101 35.86 15.74 47.32
CA LEU A 101 35.89 16.39 45.98
C LEU A 101 37.27 16.76 45.38
N ASP A 102 37.65 16.13 44.25
CA ASP A 102 38.09 16.77 42.98
C ASP A 102 38.93 15.86 42.05
N THR A 103 38.92 16.18 40.75
CA THR A 103 39.85 15.83 39.63
C THR A 103 39.47 14.74 38.58
N SER A 104 38.78 15.22 37.54
CA SER A 104 39.09 15.21 36.07
C SER A 104 39.58 13.95 35.30
N PRO A 105 39.23 13.86 34.00
CA PRO A 105 39.18 12.63 33.20
C PRO A 105 40.46 12.36 32.39
N THR A 106 40.83 11.09 32.24
CA THR A 106 41.82 10.66 31.24
C THR A 106 41.09 10.32 29.94
N GLU A 107 41.20 11.23 28.97
CA GLU A 107 40.87 11.02 27.57
C GLU A 107 41.83 9.98 26.98
N GLU A 108 41.32 8.86 26.46
CA GLU A 108 41.98 8.04 25.42
C GLU A 108 41.07 6.86 25.01
N SER A 109 40.04 7.17 24.22
CA SER A 109 39.57 6.29 23.15
C SER A 109 38.69 7.10 22.22
N ALA A 110 39.37 7.85 21.34
CA ALA A 110 38.79 8.45 20.15
C ALA A 110 38.33 7.35 19.19
N VAL A 111 37.21 6.68 19.52
CA VAL A 111 36.42 5.94 18.55
C VAL A 111 35.70 7.00 17.74
N GLN A 112 35.94 7.00 16.43
CA GLN A 112 35.25 7.84 15.47
C GLN A 112 33.74 7.70 15.68
N ILE A 113 33.12 8.68 16.33
CA ILE A 113 31.67 8.81 16.37
C ILE A 113 31.30 9.24 14.95
N GLU A 114 30.98 8.27 14.10
CA GLU A 114 30.28 8.56 12.85
C GLU A 114 29.09 9.45 13.21
N ARG A 115 29.02 10.61 12.55
CA ARG A 115 27.98 11.62 12.79
C ARG A 115 26.64 10.92 12.80
N ARG A 116 26.01 10.86 13.98
CA ARG A 116 24.70 10.24 14.18
C ARG A 116 23.76 10.93 13.19
N GLY A 117 23.37 10.23 12.13
CA GLY A 117 22.54 10.83 11.09
C GLY A 117 21.21 11.28 11.70
N ASP A 118 20.87 12.55 11.56
CA ASP A 118 19.64 13.14 12.11
C ASP A 118 18.35 12.49 11.56
N SER A 119 18.45 11.73 10.46
CA SER A 119 17.34 11.08 9.78
C SER A 119 17.51 9.56 9.69
N HIS A 120 16.47 8.81 10.05
CA HIS A 120 16.38 7.37 9.78
C HIS A 120 15.44 7.11 8.59
N LYS A 121 15.89 6.34 7.60
CA LYS A 121 15.10 5.99 6.41
C LYS A 121 14.67 4.53 6.42
N TYR A 122 13.38 4.29 6.24
CA TYR A 122 12.82 2.95 6.00
C TYR A 122 12.14 2.85 4.64
N SER A 123 12.24 1.67 4.05
CA SER A 123 11.50 1.33 2.83
C SER A 123 10.91 -0.07 2.95
N THR A 124 9.64 -0.21 2.57
CA THR A 124 9.00 -1.52 2.48
C THR A 124 9.31 -2.19 1.14
N ALA A 125 9.25 -3.52 1.09
CA ALA A 125 9.18 -4.27 -0.15
C ALA A 125 7.91 -3.96 -0.97
N VAL A 126 7.89 -4.40 -2.23
CA VAL A 126 6.81 -4.10 -3.18
C VAL A 126 5.43 -4.49 -2.63
N PHE A 127 4.47 -3.58 -2.73
CA PHE A 127 3.07 -3.84 -2.40
C PHE A 127 2.34 -4.40 -3.63
N LYS A 128 1.43 -5.36 -3.41
CA LYS A 128 0.47 -5.83 -4.43
C LYS A 128 -0.71 -4.85 -4.58
N ILE A 129 -0.44 -3.55 -4.60
CA ILE A 129 -1.42 -2.45 -4.66
C ILE A 129 -0.84 -1.36 -5.57
N SER A 130 -1.70 -0.58 -6.24
CA SER A 130 -1.26 0.56 -7.06
C SER A 130 -0.59 1.65 -6.20
N HIS A 131 0.53 2.18 -6.68
CA HIS A 131 1.25 3.29 -6.08
C HIS A 131 0.36 4.53 -5.84
N ARG A 132 -0.67 4.76 -6.66
CA ARG A 132 -1.60 5.90 -6.48
C ARG A 132 -2.43 5.76 -5.21
N LYS A 133 -2.88 4.55 -4.91
CA LYS A 133 -3.67 4.25 -3.70
C LYS A 133 -2.78 4.32 -2.45
N LEU A 134 -1.54 3.84 -2.55
CA LEU A 134 -0.55 3.97 -1.48
C LEU A 134 -0.18 5.44 -1.23
N ASN A 135 -0.10 6.25 -2.28
CA ASN A 135 0.20 7.68 -2.17
C ASN A 135 -0.89 8.44 -1.38
N MET A 136 -2.16 8.03 -1.47
CA MET A 136 -3.22 8.61 -0.64
C MET A 136 -2.97 8.35 0.85
N ILE A 137 -2.47 7.16 1.20
CA ILE A 137 -2.12 6.80 2.58
C ILE A 137 -0.85 7.52 3.02
N GLY A 138 0.16 7.61 2.14
CA GLY A 138 1.39 8.35 2.40
C GLY A 138 1.12 9.82 2.75
N ARG A 139 0.24 10.47 1.97
CA ARG A 139 -0.23 11.83 2.28
C ARG A 139 -0.95 11.95 3.63
N GLN A 140 -1.66 10.91 4.05
CA GLN A 140 -2.41 10.91 5.31
C GLN A 140 -1.52 10.83 6.56
N ILE A 141 -0.33 10.21 6.44
CA ILE A 141 0.64 10.07 7.53
C ILE A 141 1.76 11.12 7.50
N SER A 142 1.99 11.76 6.34
CA SER A 142 3.02 12.79 6.18
C SER A 142 2.80 13.94 7.16
N GLY A 143 3.87 14.36 7.84
CA GLY A 143 3.87 15.46 8.80
C GLY A 143 3.27 15.14 10.17
N LYS A 144 2.74 13.93 10.39
CA LYS A 144 2.22 13.51 11.69
C LYS A 144 3.34 12.94 12.58
N PRO A 145 3.23 13.05 13.91
CA PRO A 145 4.13 12.33 14.81
C PRO A 145 3.95 10.82 14.62
N ILE A 146 5.02 10.05 14.84
CA ILE A 146 5.07 8.62 14.52
C ILE A 146 3.94 7.83 15.18
N ASP A 147 3.62 8.14 16.43
CA ASP A 147 2.60 7.44 17.21
C ASP A 147 1.19 7.71 16.68
N HIS A 148 0.90 8.96 16.30
CA HIS A 148 -0.38 9.31 15.71
C HIS A 148 -0.54 8.67 14.32
N ALA A 149 0.56 8.54 13.55
CA ALA A 149 0.56 7.82 12.29
C ALA A 149 0.29 6.32 12.48
N ILE A 150 0.90 5.69 13.50
CA ILE A 150 0.64 4.29 13.87
C ILE A 150 -0.84 4.10 14.25
N LEU A 151 -1.37 4.95 15.13
CA LEU A 151 -2.78 4.92 15.56
C LEU A 151 -3.73 5.08 14.35
N GLN A 152 -3.45 6.04 13.46
CA GLN A 152 -4.26 6.24 12.27
C GLN A 152 -4.27 5.02 11.35
N MET A 153 -3.15 4.28 11.27
CA MET A 153 -3.07 3.06 10.48
C MET A 153 -3.73 1.86 11.17
N GLN A 154 -3.68 1.77 12.50
CA GLN A 154 -4.38 0.74 13.27
C GLN A 154 -5.89 0.75 12.99
N PHE A 155 -6.50 1.93 12.99
CA PHE A 155 -7.94 2.09 12.76
C PHE A 155 -8.33 2.26 11.28
N SER A 156 -7.38 2.13 10.34
CA SER A 156 -7.66 2.28 8.91
C SER A 156 -8.03 0.95 8.28
N GLU A 157 -9.22 0.89 7.68
CA GLU A 157 -9.72 -0.29 6.94
C GLU A 157 -8.94 -0.60 5.64
N LYS A 158 -8.03 0.29 5.21
CA LYS A 158 -7.32 0.10 3.94
C LYS A 158 -6.38 -1.09 4.07
N ARG A 159 -6.46 -2.08 3.17
CA ARG A 159 -5.57 -3.27 3.15
C ARG A 159 -4.07 -3.00 3.36
N ALA A 160 -3.56 -1.85 2.92
CA ALA A 160 -2.13 -1.50 3.07
C ALA A 160 -1.76 -1.04 4.49
N SER A 161 -2.74 -0.66 5.32
CA SER A 161 -2.55 -0.04 6.63
C SER A 161 -1.75 -0.93 7.56
N THR A 162 -2.11 -2.21 7.67
CA THR A 162 -1.42 -3.18 8.55
C THR A 162 0.08 -3.27 8.26
N ARG A 163 0.47 -3.27 6.99
CA ARG A 163 1.89 -3.38 6.61
C ARG A 163 2.64 -2.06 6.83
N ILE A 164 1.99 -0.92 6.58
CA ILE A 164 2.55 0.40 6.84
C ILE A 164 2.69 0.62 8.35
N MET A 165 1.71 0.19 9.15
CA MET A 165 1.76 0.20 10.61
C MET A 165 2.96 -0.57 11.14
N ASN A 166 3.18 -1.81 10.69
CA ASN A 166 4.33 -2.61 11.11
C ASN A 166 5.66 -1.94 10.69
N MET A 167 5.72 -1.37 9.48
CA MET A 167 6.89 -0.60 9.04
C MET A 167 7.15 0.61 9.96
N LEU A 168 6.11 1.36 10.33
CA LEU A 168 6.25 2.52 11.21
C LEU A 168 6.63 2.11 12.64
N ALA A 169 6.16 0.96 13.12
CA ALA A 169 6.54 0.41 14.42
C ALA A 169 8.02 0.03 14.44
N THR A 170 8.50 -0.78 13.48
CA THR A 170 9.93 -1.06 13.34
C THR A 170 10.74 0.22 13.17
N ALA A 171 10.16 1.21 12.47
CA ALA A 171 10.82 2.48 12.28
C ALA A 171 11.01 3.28 13.56
N ARG A 172 9.99 3.26 14.42
CA ARG A 172 10.06 3.81 15.76
C ARG A 172 11.11 3.09 16.61
N ASP A 173 11.18 1.77 16.54
CA ASP A 173 12.06 0.96 17.39
C ASP A 173 13.55 1.23 17.14
N HIS A 174 14.00 1.40 15.88
CA HIS A 174 15.41 1.73 15.63
C HIS A 174 15.71 3.23 15.62
N ALA A 175 14.74 4.08 15.89
CA ALA A 175 14.93 5.52 15.91
C ALA A 175 14.67 6.10 17.32
N SER A 176 14.96 7.40 17.50
CA SER A 176 14.85 8.06 18.81
C SER A 176 13.38 8.28 19.23
N PRO A 177 13.04 8.55 20.49
CA PRO A 177 11.65 8.54 20.97
C PRO A 177 10.76 9.70 20.46
N ARG A 178 11.30 10.74 19.82
CA ARG A 178 10.54 11.94 19.38
C ARG A 178 10.58 12.10 17.86
N LEU A 179 9.83 11.25 17.15
CA LEU A 179 9.86 11.18 15.68
C LEU A 179 8.62 11.80 15.05
N VAL A 180 8.87 12.50 13.95
CA VAL A 180 7.85 12.96 13.02
C VAL A 180 8.12 12.34 11.66
N VAL A 181 7.06 11.92 10.97
CA VAL A 181 7.16 11.47 9.58
C VAL A 181 7.37 12.69 8.69
N ALA A 182 8.62 13.13 8.52
CA ALA A 182 8.96 14.33 7.75
C ALA A 182 8.54 14.19 6.29
N GLU A 183 8.84 13.06 5.67
CA GLU A 183 8.58 12.80 4.25
C GLU A 183 7.90 11.44 4.06
N SER A 184 6.92 11.39 3.14
CA SER A 184 6.25 10.17 2.73
C SER A 184 6.00 10.17 1.23
N TRP A 185 6.75 9.36 0.49
CA TRP A 185 6.56 9.18 -0.95
C TRP A 185 6.48 7.71 -1.33
N VAL A 186 5.84 7.44 -2.47
CA VAL A 186 5.67 6.07 -2.98
C VAL A 186 6.20 5.96 -4.39
N SER A 187 7.19 5.10 -4.56
CA SER A 187 7.74 4.75 -5.86
C SER A 187 6.85 3.75 -6.61
N LYS A 188 6.90 3.82 -7.94
CA LYS A 188 6.21 2.88 -8.82
C LYS A 188 6.94 1.53 -8.78
N GLY A 189 6.30 0.49 -8.24
CA GLY A 189 6.85 -0.87 -8.23
C GLY A 189 6.72 -1.58 -9.59
N GLN A 190 7.28 -2.80 -9.67
CA GLN A 190 7.05 -3.69 -10.80
C GLN A 190 5.54 -3.96 -10.92
N HIS A 191 4.99 -3.78 -12.11
CA HIS A 191 3.54 -3.95 -12.29
C HIS A 191 3.21 -5.42 -12.31
N ASN A 192 2.02 -5.74 -11.80
CA ASN A 192 1.38 -7.00 -12.14
C ASN A 192 1.36 -7.14 -13.67
N ARG A 193 1.58 -8.35 -14.15
CA ARG A 193 1.52 -8.66 -15.58
C ARG A 193 0.20 -8.13 -16.14
N LYS A 194 0.26 -7.46 -17.30
CA LYS A 194 -0.93 -6.92 -17.97
C LYS A 194 -1.89 -8.08 -18.22
N ARG A 195 -3.13 -7.95 -17.72
CA ARG A 195 -4.19 -8.95 -17.92
C ARG A 195 -5.09 -8.48 -19.06
N LEU A 196 -5.45 -9.41 -19.94
CA LEU A 196 -6.46 -9.16 -20.98
C LEU A 196 -7.84 -9.04 -20.32
N GLU A 197 -8.54 -7.94 -20.57
CA GLU A 197 -9.91 -7.70 -20.11
C GLU A 197 -10.84 -7.73 -21.35
N PRO A 198 -11.41 -8.91 -21.70
CA PRO A 198 -12.35 -9.00 -22.79
C PRO A 198 -13.68 -8.34 -22.39
N LYS A 199 -14.17 -7.45 -23.25
CA LYS A 199 -15.47 -6.79 -23.18
C LYS A 199 -16.37 -7.33 -24.29
N GLY A 200 -17.68 -7.03 -24.19
CA GLY A 200 -18.64 -7.46 -25.21
C GLY A 200 -18.30 -6.96 -26.61
N ARG A 201 -18.82 -7.65 -27.65
CA ARG A 201 -18.63 -7.31 -29.08
C ARG A 201 -17.17 -7.34 -29.56
N GLY A 202 -16.33 -8.18 -28.97
CA GLY A 202 -14.91 -8.32 -29.36
C GLY A 202 -14.04 -7.13 -28.94
N HIS A 203 -14.57 -6.22 -28.11
CA HIS A 203 -13.76 -5.13 -27.57
C HIS A 203 -12.78 -5.68 -26.53
N VAL A 204 -11.51 -5.32 -26.65
CA VAL A 204 -10.46 -5.66 -25.68
C VAL A 204 -9.77 -4.36 -25.25
N GLY A 205 -9.80 -4.03 -23.96
CA GLY A 205 -9.13 -2.83 -23.44
C GLY A 205 -9.68 -1.48 -23.95
N LEU A 206 -8.83 -0.45 -23.96
CA LEU A 206 -9.19 0.95 -24.21
C LEU A 206 -9.51 1.20 -25.70
N SER A 207 -10.76 1.57 -26.00
CA SER A 207 -11.19 1.99 -27.34
C SER A 207 -11.25 3.52 -27.43
N VAL A 208 -10.57 4.10 -28.41
CA VAL A 208 -10.54 5.54 -28.69
C VAL A 208 -11.64 5.87 -29.71
N VAL A 209 -12.38 6.96 -29.49
CA VAL A 209 -13.37 7.47 -30.45
C VAL A 209 -12.74 8.56 -31.30
N LEU A 210 -12.68 8.31 -32.61
CA LEU A 210 -12.20 9.27 -33.60
C LEU A 210 -13.37 10.13 -34.05
N LYS A 211 -13.14 11.44 -34.07
CA LYS A 211 -14.04 12.43 -34.66
C LYS A 211 -13.42 12.92 -35.97
N GLU A 212 -14.23 13.57 -36.79
CA GLU A 212 -13.72 14.43 -37.84
C GLU A 212 -12.94 15.58 -37.20
N GLY A 213 -11.62 15.39 -37.16
CA GLY A 213 -10.65 16.43 -36.88
C GLY A 213 -10.05 16.91 -38.20
N ARG A 214 -9.29 18.00 -38.12
CA ARG A 214 -8.43 18.43 -39.23
C ARG A 214 -7.58 17.26 -39.70
N THR A 215 -7.47 17.09 -41.01
CA THR A 215 -6.65 16.01 -41.59
C THR A 215 -5.22 16.10 -41.06
N LEU A 216 -4.50 14.97 -40.98
CA LEU A 216 -3.09 15.01 -40.56
C LEU A 216 -2.27 15.96 -41.44
N GLU A 217 -2.66 16.11 -42.70
CA GLU A 217 -2.08 17.07 -43.63
C GLU A 217 -2.37 18.51 -43.24
N GLU A 218 -3.60 18.86 -42.88
CA GLU A 218 -3.94 20.18 -42.34
C GLU A 218 -3.25 20.47 -41.01
N GLN A 219 -3.11 19.47 -40.14
CA GLN A 219 -2.38 19.61 -38.88
C GLN A 219 -0.89 19.84 -39.14
N LYS A 220 -0.28 19.02 -40.00
CA LYS A 220 1.13 19.16 -40.40
C LYS A 220 1.36 20.46 -41.16
N ALA A 221 0.44 20.88 -42.02
CA ALA A 221 0.50 22.14 -42.76
C ALA A 221 0.38 23.33 -41.81
N LYS A 222 -0.52 23.27 -40.82
CA LYS A 222 -0.64 24.29 -39.77
C LYS A 222 0.60 24.35 -38.89
N GLU A 223 1.13 23.20 -38.47
CA GLU A 223 2.37 23.13 -37.72
C GLU A 223 3.57 23.60 -38.54
N LYS A 224 3.66 23.21 -39.83
CA LYS A 224 4.71 23.64 -40.75
C LYS A 224 4.60 25.13 -41.01
N ALA A 225 3.39 25.67 -41.21
CA ALA A 225 3.15 27.10 -41.32
C ALA A 225 3.52 27.85 -40.04
N PHE A 226 3.17 27.31 -38.87
CA PHE A 226 3.57 27.88 -37.57
C PHE A 226 5.09 27.84 -37.37
N LYS A 227 5.74 26.72 -37.72
CA LYS A 227 7.19 26.53 -37.64
C LYS A 227 7.92 27.42 -38.65
N LEU A 228 7.45 27.51 -39.90
CA LEU A 228 7.97 28.42 -40.94
C LEU A 228 7.82 29.89 -40.53
N LYS A 229 6.68 30.27 -39.95
CA LYS A 229 6.50 31.62 -39.36
C LYS A 229 7.47 31.90 -38.21
N ARG A 230 7.87 30.86 -37.47
CA ARG A 230 8.82 30.97 -36.35
C ARG A 230 10.29 30.93 -36.80
N ILE A 231 10.59 30.29 -37.93
CA ILE A 231 11.92 30.28 -38.52
C ILE A 231 12.12 31.63 -39.21
N VAL A 232 12.65 32.58 -38.46
CA VAL A 232 13.18 33.83 -38.99
C VAL A 232 14.68 33.65 -39.06
N SER A 233 15.22 33.43 -40.26
CA SER A 233 16.66 33.32 -40.48
C SER A 233 17.15 34.52 -41.29
N ALA A 234 18.27 35.09 -40.86
CA ALA A 234 18.85 36.32 -41.43
C ALA A 234 19.21 36.22 -42.92
N ALA A 235 19.31 35.01 -43.48
CA ALA A 235 19.67 34.77 -44.87
C ALA A 235 18.48 34.85 -45.85
N VAL A 236 17.23 34.67 -45.37
CA VAL A 236 16.03 34.61 -46.24
C VAL A 236 15.23 35.92 -46.20
N THR A 237 15.27 36.66 -45.09
CA THR A 237 14.55 37.93 -44.93
C THR A 237 15.46 38.94 -44.24
N ARG A 238 15.60 40.14 -44.80
CA ARG A 238 16.19 41.26 -44.05
C ARG A 238 15.20 41.64 -42.95
N GLU A 239 15.50 41.23 -41.73
CA GLU A 239 14.75 41.64 -40.55
C GLU A 239 15.07 43.11 -40.27
N ASP A 240 14.09 44.00 -40.45
CA ASP A 240 14.18 45.38 -39.99
C ASP A 240 13.95 45.40 -38.47
N LYS A 241 14.94 44.90 -37.73
CA LYS A 241 14.88 44.77 -36.28
C LYS A 241 15.17 46.13 -35.66
N PRO A 242 14.26 46.70 -34.86
CA PRO A 242 14.47 48.03 -34.31
C PRO A 242 15.70 48.05 -33.39
N ILE A 243 16.55 49.08 -33.55
CA ILE A 243 17.69 49.30 -32.66
C ILE A 243 17.15 49.57 -31.26
N ARG A 244 17.42 48.64 -30.34
CA ARG A 244 17.06 48.82 -28.93
C ARG A 244 18.10 49.77 -28.31
N ASN A 245 17.64 50.96 -27.93
CA ASN A 245 18.43 52.01 -27.26
C ASN A 245 19.50 52.70 -28.16
N PRO A 246 19.10 53.54 -29.13
CA PRO A 246 20.04 54.37 -29.88
C PRO A 246 20.63 55.48 -28.99
N GLY A 247 21.93 55.80 -29.18
CA GLY A 247 22.55 56.94 -28.54
C GLY A 247 22.07 58.28 -29.10
N ALA A 248 22.30 59.38 -28.39
CA ALA A 248 21.86 60.73 -28.80
C ALA A 248 22.61 61.29 -30.03
N MET A 249 23.77 60.71 -30.38
CA MET A 249 24.60 61.11 -31.50
C MET A 249 24.48 60.12 -32.67
N TRP A 250 24.75 60.58 -33.89
CA TRP A 250 24.66 59.75 -35.10
C TRP A 250 25.79 58.71 -35.17
N ALA A 251 25.40 57.44 -35.24
CA ALA A 251 26.28 56.32 -35.55
C ALA A 251 25.66 55.63 -36.78
N TRP A 252 26.17 55.99 -37.95
CA TRP A 252 25.75 55.44 -39.25
C TRP A 252 26.15 53.98 -39.40
#